data_AF-A0A8T4FL62-F1
#
_entry.id   AF-A0A8T4FL62-F1
#
_cell.length_a   1.000
_cell.length_b   1.000
_cell.length_c   1.000
_cell.angle_alpha   90.00
_cell.angle_beta   90.00
_cell.angle_gamma   90.00
#
_symmetry.space_group_name_H-M   'P 1'
#
loop_
_entity.id
_entity.type
_entity.pdbx_description
1 polymer ?
#
loop_
_entity_poly.entity_id
_entity_poly.type
_entity_poly.pdbx_seq_one_letter_code
_entity_poly.pdbx_strand_id
1 'polypeptide(L)'
;MAECEVCGEVIRGKPILVSIGGAKMSVCQKCSKLGVPLETPGSELRNQSTGKIRTVSAGRPAPAVPKKRTRDVYDMMDGELVEDFGERIRAARVAKGLSQKDLALELKEKEGLIKKIESGLIPEDTVRKKIESFLE
;
A
#
# COMPACT_ATOMS: atom_id res chain seq x y z
N MET A 1 2.78 26.49 -26.27
CA MET A 1 3.82 25.44 -26.36
C MET A 1 4.32 25.18 -24.95
N ALA A 2 4.40 23.92 -24.51
CA ALA A 2 5.10 23.58 -23.26
C ALA A 2 6.56 23.27 -23.60
N GLU A 3 7.50 23.69 -22.76
CA GLU A 3 8.92 23.40 -22.86
C GLU A 3 9.31 22.30 -21.87
N CYS A 4 10.27 21.45 -22.25
CA CYS A 4 10.75 20.40 -21.38
C CYS A 4 11.71 20.97 -20.34
N GLU A 5 11.39 20.81 -19.06
CA GLU A 5 12.23 21.35 -17.97
C GLU A 5 13.54 20.57 -17.76
N VAL A 6 13.75 19.46 -18.46
CA VAL A 6 15.00 18.67 -18.41
C VAL A 6 15.92 18.94 -19.61
N CYS A 7 15.37 18.99 -20.83
CA CYS A 7 16.19 19.12 -22.05
C CYS A 7 15.99 20.45 -22.80
N GLY A 8 15.07 21.31 -22.35
CA GLY A 8 14.76 22.59 -23.01
C GLY A 8 14.07 22.47 -24.37
N GLU A 9 13.84 21.25 -24.89
CA GLU A 9 13.13 21.06 -26.16
C GLU A 9 11.65 21.44 -26.01
N VAL A 10 11.10 22.07 -27.06
CA VAL A 10 9.66 22.35 -27.14
C VAL A 10 8.88 21.03 -27.26
N ILE A 11 7.98 20.77 -26.32
CA ILE A 11 7.15 19.57 -26.29
C ILE A 11 6.10 19.69 -27.41
N ARG A 12 6.27 18.86 -28.44
CA ARG A 12 5.28 18.68 -29.51
C ARG A 12 4.26 17.62 -29.08
N GLY A 13 3.31 17.99 -28.24
CA GLY A 13 2.26 17.09 -27.75
C GLY A 13 1.83 17.37 -26.32
N LYS A 14 1.27 16.35 -25.64
CA LYS A 14 0.88 16.45 -24.23
C LYS A 14 2.13 16.41 -23.35
N PRO A 15 2.36 17.41 -22.48
CA PRO A 15 3.44 17.36 -21.51
C PRO A 15 3.20 16.23 -20.51
N ILE A 16 4.25 15.48 -20.19
CA ILE A 16 4.19 14.41 -19.18
C ILE A 16 4.74 14.98 -17.90
N LEU A 17 3.98 14.85 -16.82
CA LEU A 17 4.40 15.31 -15.51
C LEU A 17 5.18 14.18 -14.84
N VAL A 18 6.44 14.41 -14.49
CA VAL A 18 7.31 13.43 -13.83
C VAL A 18 7.88 13.99 -12.54
N SER A 19 8.16 13.08 -11.60
CA SER A 19 8.91 13.38 -10.38
C SER A 19 10.37 12.96 -10.55
N ILE A 20 11.29 13.93 -10.51
CA ILE A 20 12.74 13.71 -10.54
C ILE A 20 13.30 14.29 -9.23
N GLY A 21 13.89 13.46 -8.37
CA GLY A 21 14.45 13.91 -7.09
C GLY A 21 13.43 14.55 -6.13
N GLY A 22 12.13 14.24 -6.28
CA GLY A 22 11.05 14.83 -5.47
C GLY A 22 10.48 16.14 -6.01
N ALA A 23 11.09 16.73 -7.05
CA ALA A 23 10.53 17.87 -7.76
C ALA A 23 9.62 17.39 -8.90
N LYS A 24 8.43 18.01 -9.00
CA LYS A 24 7.44 17.73 -10.05
C LYS A 24 7.70 18.67 -11.21
N MET A 25 8.00 18.11 -12.38
CA MET A 25 8.33 18.89 -13.57
C MET A 25 7.70 18.30 -14.83
N SER A 26 7.43 19.16 -15.80
CA SER A 26 6.84 18.80 -17.08
C SER A 26 7.92 18.52 -18.12
N VAL A 27 7.85 17.34 -18.74
CA VAL A 27 8.90 16.85 -19.62
C VAL A 27 8.36 16.27 -20.91
N CYS A 28 9.23 16.18 -21.92
CA CYS A 28 8.94 15.51 -23.17
C CYS A 28 8.93 13.98 -23.00
N GLN A 29 8.42 13.25 -24.00
CA GLN A 29 8.37 11.78 -24.00
C GLN A 29 9.73 11.09 -23.85
N LYS A 30 10.84 11.77 -24.21
CA LYS A 30 12.19 11.21 -24.05
C LYS A 30 12.62 11.26 -22.58
N CYS A 31 12.42 12.42 -21.94
CA CYS A 31 12.82 12.68 -20.56
C CYS A 31 11.86 12.08 -19.54
N SER A 32 10.67 11.61 -19.95
CA SER A 32 9.74 10.95 -19.03
C SER A 32 10.29 9.68 -18.40
N LYS A 33 11.31 9.05 -19.01
CA LYS A 33 11.98 7.86 -18.49
C LYS A 33 12.98 8.15 -17.35
N LEU A 34 13.36 9.42 -17.16
CA LEU A 34 14.34 9.84 -16.16
C LEU A 34 13.71 10.02 -14.77
N GLY A 35 12.39 10.07 -14.70
CA GLY A 35 11.64 10.23 -13.45
C GLY A 35 10.46 9.27 -13.38
N VAL A 36 9.76 9.31 -12.25
CA VAL A 36 8.52 8.54 -12.06
C VAL A 36 7.36 9.36 -12.65
N PRO A 37 6.62 8.85 -13.65
CA PRO A 37 5.47 9.56 -14.20
C PRO A 37 4.38 9.68 -13.15
N LEU A 38 3.94 10.92 -12.91
CA LEU A 38 2.80 11.22 -12.06
C LEU A 38 1.57 11.37 -12.96
N GLU A 39 0.76 10.32 -13.00
CA GLU A 39 -0.60 10.44 -13.53
C GLU A 39 -1.38 11.34 -12.59
N THR A 40 -1.65 12.58 -13.01
CA THR A 40 -2.57 13.44 -12.27
C THR A 40 -3.95 12.78 -12.32
N PRO A 41 -4.54 12.35 -11.18
CA PRO A 41 -5.96 12.02 -11.17
C PRO A 41 -6.69 13.29 -11.58
N GLY A 42 -7.32 13.24 -12.75
CA GLY A 42 -8.08 14.35 -13.30
C GLY A 42 -9.07 14.86 -12.26
N SER A 43 -9.11 16.17 -12.12
CA SER A 43 -10.04 16.93 -11.30
C SER A 43 -11.49 16.46 -11.50
N GLU A 44 -11.99 15.63 -10.57
CA GLU A 44 -13.41 15.37 -10.31
C GLU A 44 -14.08 16.62 -9.68
N LEU A 45 -13.93 17.78 -10.32
CA LEU A 45 -14.60 19.01 -9.96
C LEU A 45 -14.95 19.79 -11.24
N ARG A 46 -15.80 19.19 -12.09
CA ARG A 46 -16.64 19.99 -12.98
C ARG A 46 -18.10 19.76 -12.65
N ASN A 47 -18.47 20.39 -11.53
CA ASN A 47 -19.82 20.81 -11.20
C ASN A 47 -20.48 21.46 -12.43
N GLN A 48 -21.26 20.69 -13.17
CA GLN A 48 -22.28 21.21 -14.08
C GLN A 48 -23.58 20.48 -13.78
N SER A 49 -24.22 20.99 -12.73
CA SER A 49 -25.65 20.96 -12.52
C SER A 49 -26.38 21.47 -13.77
N THR A 50 -26.81 20.53 -14.61
CA THR A 50 -27.91 20.77 -15.55
C THR A 50 -29.02 19.78 -15.23
N GLY A 51 -29.86 20.17 -14.27
CA GLY A 51 -31.17 19.57 -14.12
C GLY A 51 -32.04 19.93 -15.32
N LYS A 52 -32.56 18.92 -16.01
CA LYS A 52 -33.99 18.85 -16.39
C LYS A 52 -34.32 17.49 -17.02
N ILE A 53 -34.93 16.66 -16.18
CA ILE A 53 -36.19 15.93 -16.42
C ILE A 53 -36.42 15.43 -17.86
N ARG A 54 -36.40 14.11 -18.04
CA ARG A 54 -37.40 13.37 -18.84
C ARG A 54 -37.31 11.87 -18.55
N THR A 55 -38.30 11.39 -17.80
CA THR A 55 -39.32 10.42 -18.22
C THR A 55 -38.94 8.95 -17.97
N VAL A 56 -39.60 8.45 -16.94
CA VAL A 56 -39.94 7.06 -16.62
C VAL A 56 -39.96 6.09 -17.81
N SER A 57 -39.31 4.95 -17.62
CA SER A 57 -39.81 3.67 -18.14
C SER A 57 -39.26 2.54 -17.29
N ALA A 58 -40.18 1.78 -16.73
CA ALA A 58 -39.98 0.72 -15.77
C ALA A 58 -39.15 -0.45 -16.34
N GLY A 59 -38.21 -0.94 -15.54
CA GLY A 59 -37.44 -2.14 -15.84
C GLY A 59 -36.75 -2.68 -14.59
N ARG A 60 -37.45 -3.59 -13.89
CA ARG A 60 -36.99 -4.61 -12.91
C ARG A 60 -35.72 -4.31 -12.07
N PRO A 61 -35.79 -4.32 -10.72
CA PRO A 61 -34.58 -4.37 -9.91
C PRO A 61 -33.98 -5.78 -9.99
N ALA A 62 -32.90 -5.94 -10.73
CA ALA A 62 -32.00 -7.07 -10.52
C ALA A 62 -31.34 -6.87 -9.13
N PRO A 63 -31.19 -7.94 -8.32
CA PRO A 63 -30.51 -7.81 -7.04
C PRO A 63 -29.06 -7.42 -7.32
N ALA A 64 -28.69 -6.20 -6.90
CA ALA A 64 -27.33 -5.72 -6.94
C ALA A 64 -26.49 -6.64 -6.05
N VAL A 65 -25.76 -7.55 -6.69
CA VAL A 65 -24.70 -8.32 -6.05
C VAL A 65 -23.78 -7.29 -5.38
N PRO A 66 -23.57 -7.34 -4.06
CA PRO A 66 -22.64 -6.42 -3.42
C PRO A 66 -21.28 -6.69 -4.06
N LYS A 67 -20.79 -5.73 -4.85
CA LYS A 67 -19.40 -5.72 -5.30
C LYS A 67 -18.56 -5.83 -4.03
N LYS A 68 -17.98 -7.01 -3.82
CA LYS A 68 -16.96 -7.22 -2.80
C LYS A 68 -15.96 -6.09 -3.01
N ARG A 69 -15.92 -5.15 -2.07
CA ARG A 69 -14.85 -4.15 -2.01
C ARG A 69 -13.57 -4.97 -2.04
N THR A 70 -12.81 -4.83 -3.11
CA THR A 70 -11.46 -5.35 -3.17
C THR A 70 -10.77 -4.74 -1.96
N ARG A 71 -10.39 -5.57 -0.99
CA ARG A 71 -9.66 -5.12 0.20
C ARG A 71 -8.54 -4.21 -0.28
N ASP A 72 -8.65 -2.92 0.02
CA ASP A 72 -7.61 -1.96 -0.31
C ASP A 72 -6.34 -2.41 0.40
N VAL A 73 -5.20 -2.27 -0.26
CA VAL A 73 -3.89 -2.69 0.26
C VAL A 73 -3.58 -2.04 1.62
N TYR A 74 -4.22 -0.91 1.93
CA TYR A 74 -4.17 -0.23 3.22
C TYR A 74 -4.91 -0.97 4.36
N ASP A 75 -5.99 -1.69 4.06
CA ASP A 75 -6.77 -2.50 5.01
C ASP A 75 -6.00 -3.77 5.45
N MET A 76 -4.87 -4.07 4.79
CA MET A 76 -3.93 -5.13 5.17
C MET A 76 -2.78 -4.63 6.07
N MET A 77 -2.62 -3.31 6.20
CA MET A 77 -1.57 -2.70 7.04
C MET A 77 -2.08 -2.32 8.44
N ASP A 78 -3.38 -2.50 8.69
CA ASP A 78 -4.11 -2.18 9.93
C ASP A 78 -3.89 -3.20 11.06
N GLY A 79 -2.65 -3.66 11.22
CA GLY A 79 -2.26 -4.39 12.42
C GLY A 79 -1.66 -3.41 13.40
N GLU A 80 -2.47 -2.90 14.34
CA GLU A 80 -2.00 -2.15 15.51
C GLU A 80 -0.94 -2.98 16.24
N LEU A 81 0.33 -2.72 15.94
CA LEU A 81 1.46 -3.37 16.60
C LEU A 81 1.50 -2.82 18.02
N VAL A 82 1.03 -3.63 18.97
CA VAL A 82 1.16 -3.35 20.40
C VAL A 82 2.65 -3.12 20.69
N GLU A 83 2.99 -1.97 21.27
CA GLU A 83 4.38 -1.55 21.51
C GLU A 83 5.20 -2.61 22.28
N ASP A 84 4.54 -3.43 23.10
CA ASP A 84 5.12 -4.50 23.91
C ASP A 84 5.14 -5.90 23.25
N PHE A 85 5.02 -5.99 21.92
CA PHE A 85 4.99 -7.30 21.23
C PHE A 85 6.23 -8.17 21.51
N GLY A 86 7.42 -7.55 21.62
CA GLY A 86 8.66 -8.27 21.92
C GLY A 86 8.63 -8.95 23.29
N GLU A 87 8.08 -8.27 24.30
CA GLU A 87 7.93 -8.82 25.65
C GLU A 87 6.89 -9.95 25.70
N ARG A 88 5.77 -9.79 24.99
CA ARG A 88 4.74 -10.83 24.88
C ARG A 88 5.29 -12.11 24.25
N ILE A 89 6.05 -11.99 23.17
CA ILE A 89 6.69 -13.13 22.50
C ILE A 89 7.67 -13.82 23.45
N ARG A 90 8.48 -13.05 24.18
CA ARG A 90 9.42 -13.60 25.16
C ARG A 90 8.69 -14.31 26.30
N ALA A 91 7.66 -13.69 26.88
CA ALA A 91 6.89 -14.26 27.97
C ALA A 91 6.25 -15.59 27.58
N ALA A 92 5.65 -15.66 26.39
CA ALA A 92 5.03 -16.88 25.92
C ALA A 92 6.05 -17.95 25.49
N ARG A 93 7.21 -17.56 24.95
CA ARG A 93 8.33 -18.48 24.71
C ARG A 93 8.79 -19.12 26.03
N VAL A 94 8.92 -18.34 27.09
CA VAL A 94 9.29 -18.84 28.43
C VAL A 94 8.19 -19.73 29.01
N ALA A 95 6.92 -19.36 28.85
CA ALA A 95 5.78 -20.18 29.29
C ALA A 95 5.75 -21.55 28.61
N LYS A 96 6.17 -21.63 27.33
CA LYS A 96 6.30 -22.89 26.58
C LYS A 96 7.65 -23.58 26.76
N GLY A 97 8.59 -23.01 27.52
CA GLY A 97 9.91 -23.60 27.78
C GLY A 97 10.83 -23.67 26.55
N LEU A 98 10.58 -22.87 25.52
CA LEU A 98 11.30 -22.93 24.24
C LEU A 98 12.54 -22.02 24.26
N SER A 99 13.63 -22.46 23.64
CA SER A 99 14.73 -21.53 23.35
C SER A 99 14.42 -20.69 22.11
N GLN A 100 15.16 -19.60 21.90
CA GLN A 100 15.02 -18.78 20.68
C GLN A 100 15.30 -19.60 19.40
N LYS A 101 16.15 -20.63 19.50
CA LYS A 101 16.45 -21.55 18.39
C LYS A 101 15.25 -22.45 18.08
N ASP A 102 14.59 -22.95 19.11
CA ASP A 102 13.43 -23.84 18.94
C ASP A 102 12.24 -23.07 18.34
N LEU A 103 12.00 -21.84 18.82
CA LEU A 103 10.99 -20.97 18.22
C LEU A 103 11.31 -20.65 16.74
N ALA A 104 12.57 -20.43 16.42
CA ALA A 104 13.01 -20.20 15.03
C ALA A 104 12.79 -21.43 14.14
N LEU A 105 13.09 -22.63 14.66
CA LEU A 105 12.83 -23.90 13.98
C LEU A 105 11.33 -24.12 13.71
N GLU A 106 10.50 -23.87 14.70
CA GLU A 106 9.04 -24.03 14.61
C GLU A 106 8.42 -23.09 13.58
N LEU A 107 8.86 -21.82 13.59
CA LEU A 107 8.40 -20.80 12.65
C LEU A 107 9.06 -20.91 11.27
N LYS A 108 10.07 -21.79 11.13
CA LYS A 108 10.95 -21.93 9.95
C LYS A 108 11.61 -20.60 9.56
N GLU A 109 12.04 -19.85 10.56
CA GLU A 109 12.70 -18.55 10.42
C GLU A 109 14.14 -18.59 10.94
N LYS A 110 14.92 -17.55 10.64
CA LYS A 110 16.30 -17.45 11.14
C LYS A 110 16.30 -17.08 12.63
N GLU A 111 17.18 -17.70 13.42
CA GLU A 111 17.37 -17.38 14.85
C GLU A 111 17.67 -15.90 15.11
N GLY A 112 18.45 -15.26 14.21
CA GLY A 112 18.78 -13.84 14.32
C GLY A 112 17.59 -12.93 14.07
N LEU A 113 16.58 -13.40 13.33
CA LEU A 113 15.33 -12.66 13.13
C LEU A 113 14.50 -12.66 14.42
N ILE A 114 14.33 -13.83 15.05
CA ILE A 114 13.64 -13.96 16.35
C ILE A 114 14.28 -13.09 17.43
N LYS A 115 15.61 -13.07 17.53
CA LYS A 115 16.34 -12.19 18.46
C LYS A 115 16.00 -10.72 18.26
N LYS A 116 15.92 -10.28 17.00
CA LYS A 116 15.58 -8.89 16.67
C LYS A 116 14.12 -8.58 16.96
N ILE A 117 13.23 -9.53 16.73
CA ILE A 117 11.80 -9.40 17.03
C ILE A 117 11.58 -9.23 18.54
N GLU A 118 12.24 -10.06 19.36
CA GLU A 118 12.20 -9.89 20.83
C GLU A 118 12.79 -8.54 21.29
N SER A 119 13.68 -7.91 20.50
CA SER A 119 14.24 -6.59 20.81
C SER A 119 13.43 -5.41 20.21
N GLY A 120 12.27 -5.67 19.60
CA GLY A 120 11.41 -4.61 19.04
C GLY A 120 11.54 -4.36 17.53
N LEU A 121 12.20 -5.25 16.77
CA LEU A 121 12.14 -5.20 15.31
C LEU A 121 10.77 -5.66 14.83
N ILE A 122 10.11 -4.84 14.02
CA ILE A 122 8.84 -5.19 13.39
C ILE A 122 9.09 -6.33 12.39
N PRO A 123 8.49 -7.52 12.60
CA PRO A 123 8.59 -8.63 11.66
C PRO A 123 7.77 -8.38 10.40
N GLU A 124 8.11 -9.11 9.34
CA GLU A 124 7.23 -9.24 8.17
C GLU A 124 5.89 -9.88 8.59
N ASP A 125 4.79 -9.49 7.93
CA ASP A 125 3.44 -9.98 8.24
C ASP A 125 3.30 -11.50 8.19
N THR A 126 4.12 -12.17 7.38
CA THR A 126 4.20 -13.64 7.32
C THR A 126 4.67 -14.23 8.66
N VAL A 127 5.71 -13.65 9.25
CA VAL A 127 6.27 -14.09 10.54
C VAL A 127 5.36 -13.71 11.69
N ARG A 128 4.74 -12.52 11.63
CA ARG A 128 3.74 -12.08 12.62
C ARG A 128 2.61 -13.10 12.75
N LYS A 129 1.98 -13.46 11.63
CA LYS A 129 0.87 -14.44 11.62
C LYS A 129 1.28 -15.79 12.15
N LYS A 130 2.49 -16.27 11.82
CA LYS A 130 3.00 -17.54 12.35
C LYS A 130 3.20 -17.46 13.87
N ILE A 131 3.74 -16.35 14.37
CA ILE A 131 3.93 -16.12 15.79
C ILE A 131 2.57 -16.04 16.50
N GLU A 132 1.61 -15.30 15.97
CA GLU A 132 0.25 -15.22 16.51
C GLU A 132 -0.39 -16.62 16.57
N SER A 133 -0.38 -17.38 15.48
CA SER A 133 -0.89 -18.76 15.45
C SER A 133 -0.13 -19.72 16.36
N PHE A 134 1.12 -19.42 16.69
CA PHE A 134 1.91 -20.21 17.63
C PHE A 134 1.67 -19.79 19.08
N LEU A 135 1.21 -18.57 19.33
CA LEU A 135 1.04 -18.00 20.66
C LEU A 135 -0.40 -18.09 21.18
N GLU A 136 -1.38 -18.05 20.28
CA GLU A 136 -2.76 -18.51 20.53
C GLU A 136 -2.80 -20.02 20.86
#